data_AF-A0A8C0EGE8-F1
#
_entry.id   AF-A0A8C0EGE8-F1
#
_cell.length_a   1.000
_cell.length_b   1.000
_cell.length_c   1.000
_cell.angle_alpha   90.00
_cell.angle_beta   90.00
_cell.angle_gamma   90.00
#
_symmetry.space_group_name_H-M   'P 1'
#
loop_
_entity.id
_entity.type
_entity.pdbx_description
1 polymer ?
#
loop_
_entity_poly.entity_id
_entity_poly.type
_entity_poly.pdbx_seq_one_letter_code
_entity_poly.pdbx_strand_id
1 'polypeptide(L)'
;MKEPSSPSGRPQSQHRPASGAANDEELKKRIAEELALERARRDSEAQKRRLKQEQMYVRDEFGKILERERISSNEHLTRAILRERAATEEERQKAQRFAKQLEEKDRELKKHDAYYKEQLARLEERSAQFYKVTTEQYQKAADEVSTRFKRYECHPICADLQDKILQCYRQHAQETLSCSALASQYLRCVNHAKQQSMLGRGG
;
A
#
# COMPACT_ATOMS: atom_id res chain seq x y z
N MET A 1 -84.26 63.63 -17.97
CA MET A 1 -84.40 64.09 -19.37
C MET A 1 -84.23 62.88 -20.26
N LYS A 2 -84.98 62.59 -21.32
CA LYS A 2 -86.24 63.06 -21.90
C LYS A 2 -86.50 62.08 -23.07
N GLU A 3 -87.50 61.22 -22.98
CA GLU A 3 -88.24 60.70 -24.16
C GLU A 3 -89.13 61.86 -24.68
N PRO A 4 -89.49 61.96 -25.99
CA PRO A 4 -90.44 61.05 -26.65
C PRO A 4 -90.11 60.73 -28.14
N SER A 5 -90.42 59.55 -28.69
CA SER A 5 -91.72 59.00 -29.11
C SER A 5 -92.40 59.69 -30.31
N SER A 6 -92.77 58.86 -31.30
CA SER A 6 -93.60 59.00 -32.53
C SER A 6 -95.07 59.48 -32.25
N PRO A 7 -96.15 59.37 -33.10
CA PRO A 7 -96.36 58.65 -34.38
C PRO A 7 -97.46 59.13 -35.40
N SER A 8 -97.57 58.36 -36.50
CA SER A 8 -98.77 57.76 -37.18
C SER A 8 -99.93 58.53 -37.86
N GLY A 9 -100.28 57.97 -39.04
CA GLY A 9 -101.64 57.54 -39.46
C GLY A 9 -101.84 57.68 -40.98
N ARG A 10 -102.49 56.83 -41.79
CA ARG A 10 -103.23 55.51 -41.80
C ARG A 10 -103.68 55.33 -43.30
N PRO A 11 -104.49 54.33 -43.78
CA PRO A 11 -104.99 53.09 -43.19
C PRO A 11 -104.97 51.79 -44.06
N GLN A 12 -105.15 50.66 -43.36
CA GLN A 12 -105.85 49.38 -43.64
C GLN A 12 -106.05 48.85 -45.08
N SER A 13 -105.78 47.54 -45.24
CA SER A 13 -106.84 46.56 -45.57
C SER A 13 -106.47 45.14 -45.13
N GLN A 14 -107.50 44.37 -44.80
CA GLN A 14 -107.48 43.00 -44.27
C GLN A 14 -107.35 41.98 -45.41
N HIS A 15 -106.78 40.80 -45.15
CA HIS A 15 -107.42 39.48 -45.31
C HIS A 15 -106.41 38.33 -45.07
N ARG A 16 -106.83 37.38 -44.22
CA ARG A 16 -106.32 35.99 -44.06
C ARG A 16 -107.34 35.06 -44.79
N PRO A 17 -107.18 33.72 -44.96
CA PRO A 17 -106.16 32.78 -44.43
C PRO A 17 -105.75 31.60 -45.37
N ALA A 18 -104.82 30.71 -44.93
CA ALA A 18 -104.71 29.25 -45.23
C ALA A 18 -103.41 28.72 -44.58
N SER A 19 -103.28 27.71 -43.71
CA SER A 19 -103.91 26.37 -43.53
C SER A 19 -103.59 25.39 -44.66
N GLY A 20 -102.30 25.05 -44.84
CA GLY A 20 -101.85 24.03 -45.81
C GLY A 20 -100.33 23.92 -45.99
N ALA A 21 -99.55 24.94 -45.61
CA ALA A 21 -98.09 24.99 -45.82
C ALA A 21 -97.23 24.29 -44.73
N ALA A 22 -97.83 23.78 -43.65
CA ALA A 22 -97.08 23.28 -42.50
C ALA A 22 -96.37 21.93 -42.75
N ASN A 23 -96.98 21.02 -43.54
CA ASN A 23 -96.43 19.67 -43.75
C ASN A 23 -95.28 19.61 -44.76
N ASP A 24 -95.29 20.51 -45.75
CA ASP A 24 -94.29 20.55 -46.82
C ASP A 24 -92.98 21.23 -46.34
N GLU A 25 -93.11 22.23 -45.46
CA GLU A 25 -91.97 22.85 -44.77
C GLU A 25 -91.33 21.92 -43.73
N GLU A 26 -92.11 21.07 -43.06
CA GLU A 26 -91.57 20.08 -42.13
C GLU A 26 -90.77 18.99 -42.85
N LEU A 27 -91.22 18.57 -44.04
CA LEU A 27 -90.50 17.60 -44.88
C LEU A 27 -89.17 18.19 -45.41
N LYS A 28 -89.17 19.44 -45.90
CA LYS A 28 -87.94 20.13 -46.31
C LYS A 28 -86.95 20.29 -45.16
N LYS A 29 -87.45 20.57 -43.94
CA LYS A 29 -86.62 20.67 -42.74
C LYS A 29 -85.96 19.35 -42.38
N ARG A 30 -86.69 18.23 -42.47
CA ARG A 30 -86.13 16.88 -42.24
C ARG A 30 -85.08 16.50 -43.28
N ILE A 31 -85.33 16.82 -44.56
CA ILE A 31 -84.34 16.60 -45.64
C ILE A 31 -83.08 17.46 -45.39
N ALA A 32 -83.24 18.72 -44.98
CA ALA A 32 -82.12 19.59 -44.65
C ALA A 32 -81.32 19.09 -43.44
N GLU A 33 -82.00 18.56 -42.41
CA GLU A 33 -81.40 17.98 -41.21
C GLU A 33 -80.64 16.68 -41.53
N GLU A 34 -81.23 15.79 -42.34
CA GLU A 34 -80.59 14.56 -42.80
C GLU A 34 -79.35 14.85 -43.66
N LEU A 35 -79.43 15.81 -44.58
CA LEU A 35 -78.28 16.29 -45.35
C LEU A 35 -77.20 16.93 -44.47
N ALA A 36 -77.59 17.65 -43.41
CA ALA A 36 -76.64 18.23 -42.45
C ALA A 36 -75.93 17.14 -41.62
N LEU A 37 -76.66 16.10 -41.19
CA LEU A 37 -76.09 14.95 -40.49
C LEU A 37 -75.16 14.14 -41.39
N GLU A 38 -75.49 13.95 -42.67
CA GLU A 38 -74.63 13.26 -43.62
C GLU A 38 -73.35 14.05 -43.91
N ARG A 39 -73.43 15.38 -44.06
CA ARG A 39 -72.26 16.26 -44.17
C ARG A 39 -71.37 16.18 -42.92
N ALA A 40 -71.97 16.26 -41.72
CA ALA A 40 -71.23 16.13 -40.47
C ALA A 40 -70.52 14.76 -40.32
N ARG A 41 -71.14 13.67 -40.79
CA ARG A 41 -70.51 12.34 -40.84
C ARG A 41 -69.33 12.31 -41.79
N ARG A 42 -69.47 12.84 -43.01
CA ARG A 42 -68.38 12.93 -44.00
C ARG A 42 -67.21 13.77 -43.48
N ASP A 43 -67.49 14.89 -42.83
CA ASP A 43 -66.47 15.74 -42.22
C ASP A 43 -65.76 15.05 -41.05
N SER A 44 -66.51 14.33 -40.20
CA SER A 44 -65.94 13.51 -39.11
C SER A 44 -65.06 12.38 -39.64
N GLU A 45 -65.48 11.67 -40.68
CA GLU A 45 -64.69 10.62 -41.32
C GLU A 45 -63.43 11.18 -41.99
N ALA A 46 -63.53 12.32 -42.67
CA ALA A 46 -62.39 13.01 -43.24
C ALA A 46 -61.40 13.47 -42.15
N GLN A 47 -61.89 13.99 -41.03
CA GLN A 47 -61.06 14.35 -39.86
C GLN A 47 -60.38 13.12 -39.25
N LYS A 48 -61.10 12.00 -39.09
CA LYS A 48 -60.53 10.73 -38.61
C LYS A 48 -59.44 10.20 -39.54
N ARG A 49 -59.64 10.30 -40.87
CA ARG A 49 -58.62 9.91 -41.86
C ARG A 49 -57.37 10.77 -41.75
N ARG A 50 -57.53 12.09 -41.62
CA ARG A 50 -56.41 13.03 -41.39
C ARG A 50 -55.64 12.71 -40.11
N LEU A 51 -56.33 12.56 -38.99
CA LEU A 51 -55.69 12.21 -37.71
C LEU A 51 -54.93 10.87 -37.77
N LYS A 52 -55.48 9.86 -38.44
CA LYS A 52 -54.77 8.57 -38.63
C LYS A 52 -53.51 8.73 -39.47
N GLN A 53 -53.57 9.54 -40.53
CA GLN A 53 -52.41 9.83 -41.37
C GLN A 53 -51.32 10.57 -40.58
N GLU A 54 -51.71 11.57 -39.78
CA GLU A 54 -50.80 12.29 -38.88
C GLU A 54 -50.19 11.35 -37.82
N GLN A 55 -51.00 10.48 -37.19
CA GLN A 55 -50.50 9.48 -36.23
C GLN A 55 -49.49 8.52 -36.88
N MET A 56 -49.75 8.06 -38.11
CA MET A 56 -48.82 7.21 -38.84
C MET A 56 -47.52 7.94 -39.18
N TYR A 57 -47.60 9.18 -39.65
CA TYR A 57 -46.44 10.01 -39.96
C TYR A 57 -45.58 10.24 -38.72
N VAL A 58 -46.21 10.64 -37.62
CA VAL A 58 -45.53 10.86 -36.34
C VAL A 58 -44.86 9.56 -35.85
N ARG A 59 -45.56 8.42 -35.92
CA ARG A 59 -45.00 7.12 -35.55
C ARG A 59 -43.79 6.73 -36.40
N ASP A 60 -43.83 6.97 -37.71
CA ASP A 60 -42.72 6.69 -38.63
C ASP A 60 -41.50 7.59 -38.35
N GLU A 61 -41.71 8.89 -38.16
CA GLU A 61 -40.63 9.83 -37.80
C GLU A 61 -39.99 9.50 -36.45
N PHE A 62 -40.80 9.17 -35.43
CA PHE A 62 -40.27 8.68 -34.16
C PHE A 62 -39.47 7.38 -34.33
N GLY A 63 -39.95 6.45 -35.16
CA GLY A 63 -39.22 5.22 -35.49
C GLY A 63 -37.85 5.50 -36.11
N LYS A 64 -37.77 6.42 -37.08
CA LYS A 64 -36.50 6.84 -37.69
C LYS A 64 -35.55 7.48 -36.69
N ILE A 65 -36.05 8.34 -35.80
CA ILE A 65 -35.23 8.99 -34.76
C ILE A 65 -34.67 7.94 -33.81
N LEU A 66 -35.51 7.05 -33.28
CA LEU A 66 -35.09 5.99 -32.37
C LEU A 66 -34.05 5.06 -33.01
N GLU A 67 -34.21 4.73 -34.29
CA GLU A 67 -33.24 3.89 -35.00
C GLU A 67 -31.90 4.60 -35.19
N ARG A 68 -31.90 5.89 -35.54
CA ARG A 68 -30.66 6.69 -35.64
C ARG A 68 -29.95 6.80 -34.30
N GLU A 69 -30.69 7.07 -33.22
CA GLU A 69 -30.13 7.12 -31.87
C GLU A 69 -29.54 5.76 -31.46
N ARG A 70 -30.24 4.66 -31.76
CA ARG A 70 -29.77 3.30 -31.48
C ARG A 70 -28.47 2.99 -32.24
N ILE A 71 -28.40 3.32 -33.53
CA ILE A 71 -27.20 3.11 -34.34
C ILE A 71 -26.04 3.97 -33.81
N SER A 72 -26.26 5.26 -33.59
CA SER A 72 -25.23 6.17 -33.07
C SER A 72 -24.71 5.74 -31.71
N SER A 73 -25.60 5.34 -30.80
CA SER A 73 -25.25 4.80 -29.49
C SER A 73 -24.44 3.50 -29.61
N ASN A 74 -24.87 2.58 -30.48
CA ASN A 74 -24.15 1.32 -30.69
C ASN A 74 -22.76 1.52 -31.31
N GLU A 75 -22.63 2.44 -32.27
CA GLU A 75 -21.35 2.81 -32.84
C GLU A 75 -20.43 3.49 -31.82
N HIS A 76 -20.98 4.36 -30.97
CA HIS A 76 -20.22 5.00 -29.91
C HIS A 76 -19.72 3.96 -28.89
N LEU A 77 -20.58 3.04 -28.47
CA LEU A 77 -20.25 1.93 -27.57
C LEU A 77 -19.18 1.03 -28.19
N THR A 78 -19.32 0.64 -29.46
CA THR A 78 -18.34 -0.18 -30.17
C THR A 78 -16.98 0.52 -30.23
N ARG A 79 -16.96 1.83 -30.53
CA ARG A 79 -15.73 2.63 -30.51
C ARG A 79 -15.11 2.75 -29.12
N ALA A 80 -15.92 2.88 -28.07
CA ALA A 80 -15.43 2.91 -26.69
C ALA A 80 -14.80 1.55 -26.30
N ILE A 81 -15.47 0.44 -26.61
CA ILE A 81 -14.96 -0.91 -26.32
C ILE A 81 -13.64 -1.17 -27.03
N LEU A 82 -13.51 -0.80 -28.31
CA LEU A 82 -12.27 -1.00 -29.07
C LEU A 82 -11.11 -0.19 -28.48
N ARG A 83 -11.36 1.06 -28.07
CA ARG A 83 -10.34 1.89 -27.41
C ARG A 83 -9.90 1.29 -26.08
N GLU A 84 -10.84 0.82 -25.25
CA GLU A 84 -10.52 0.20 -23.97
C GLU A 84 -9.73 -1.10 -24.15
N ARG A 85 -10.10 -1.93 -25.12
CA ARG A 85 -9.35 -3.16 -25.45
C ARG A 85 -7.93 -2.86 -25.92
N ALA A 86 -7.74 -1.83 -26.74
CA ALA A 86 -6.42 -1.42 -27.19
C ALA A 86 -5.56 -0.92 -26.01
N ALA A 87 -6.11 -0.06 -25.15
CA ALA A 87 -5.41 0.47 -23.98
C ALA A 87 -5.04 -0.64 -22.99
N THR A 88 -5.96 -1.57 -22.70
CA THR A 88 -5.71 -2.69 -21.79
C THR A 88 -4.65 -3.65 -22.32
N GLU A 89 -4.63 -3.94 -23.62
CA GLU A 89 -3.58 -4.78 -24.22
C GLU A 89 -2.22 -4.07 -24.25
N GLU A 90 -2.18 -2.76 -24.49
CA GLU A 90 -0.94 -1.97 -24.39
C GLU A 90 -0.36 -2.02 -22.98
N GLU A 91 -1.19 -1.76 -21.96
CA GLU A 91 -0.78 -1.84 -20.56
C GLU A 91 -0.33 -3.26 -20.17
N ARG A 92 -1.03 -4.30 -20.67
CA ARG A 92 -0.64 -5.69 -20.46
C ARG A 92 0.73 -6.02 -21.06
N GLN A 93 1.00 -5.56 -22.29
CA GLN A 93 2.30 -5.74 -22.94
C GLN A 93 3.40 -4.99 -22.20
N LYS A 94 3.11 -3.77 -21.72
CA LYS A 94 4.04 -2.96 -20.94
C LYS A 94 4.38 -3.63 -19.61
N ALA A 95 3.37 -4.11 -18.89
CA ALA A 95 3.53 -4.90 -17.67
C ALA A 95 4.36 -6.17 -17.92
N GLN A 96 4.11 -6.88 -19.03
CA GLN A 96 4.88 -8.08 -19.38
C GLN A 96 6.36 -7.76 -19.67
N ARG A 97 6.65 -6.63 -20.33
CA ARG A 97 8.04 -6.18 -20.56
C ARG A 97 8.74 -5.86 -19.25
N PHE A 98 8.09 -5.13 -18.35
CA PHE A 98 8.65 -4.83 -17.03
C PHE A 98 8.87 -6.09 -16.19
N ALA A 99 7.92 -7.04 -16.21
CA ALA A 99 8.08 -8.31 -15.50
C ALA A 99 9.33 -9.09 -15.98
N LYS A 100 9.57 -9.13 -17.30
CA LYS A 100 10.79 -9.76 -17.86
C LYS A 100 12.07 -9.03 -17.43
N GLN A 101 12.07 -7.70 -17.45
CA GLN A 101 13.22 -6.91 -17.00
C GLN A 101 13.51 -7.14 -15.51
N LEU A 102 12.47 -7.17 -14.68
CA LEU A 102 12.61 -7.46 -13.25
C LEU A 102 13.17 -8.86 -13.02
N GLU A 103 12.69 -9.87 -13.74
CA GLU A 103 13.20 -11.23 -13.61
C GLU A 103 14.69 -11.33 -14.00
N GLU A 104 15.11 -10.63 -15.05
CA GLU A 104 16.51 -10.55 -15.45
C GLU A 104 17.36 -9.86 -14.37
N LYS A 105 16.89 -8.74 -13.83
CA LYS A 105 17.57 -8.02 -12.73
C LYS A 105 17.67 -8.85 -11.47
N ASP A 106 16.62 -9.59 -11.11
CA ASP A 106 16.63 -10.49 -9.96
C ASP A 106 17.64 -11.64 -10.16
N ARG A 107 17.78 -12.15 -11.39
CA ARG A 107 18.79 -13.17 -11.70
C ARG A 107 20.21 -12.61 -11.61
N GLU A 108 20.46 -11.39 -12.10
CA GLU A 108 21.74 -10.70 -11.95
C GLU A 108 22.08 -10.49 -10.47
N LEU A 109 21.14 -9.97 -9.69
CA LEU A 109 21.32 -9.74 -8.25
C LEU A 109 21.60 -11.04 -7.49
N LYS A 110 20.88 -12.12 -7.79
CA LYS A 110 21.13 -13.44 -7.17
C LYS A 110 22.53 -13.97 -7.48
N LYS A 111 23.04 -13.78 -8.71
CA LYS A 111 24.40 -14.17 -9.07
C LYS A 111 25.44 -13.38 -8.27
N HIS A 112 25.24 -12.06 -8.14
CA HIS A 112 26.15 -11.21 -7.37
C HIS A 112 26.10 -11.55 -5.87
N ASP A 113 24.92 -11.75 -5.30
CA ASP A 113 24.74 -12.16 -3.91
C ASP A 113 25.44 -13.49 -3.61
N ALA A 114 25.25 -14.50 -4.47
CA ALA A 114 25.93 -15.79 -4.33
C ALA A 114 27.47 -15.63 -4.42
N TYR A 115 27.96 -14.84 -5.37
CA TYR A 115 29.39 -14.58 -5.53
C TYR A 115 29.99 -13.91 -4.28
N TYR A 116 29.36 -12.84 -3.77
CA TYR A 116 29.87 -12.13 -2.60
C TYR A 116 29.77 -12.97 -1.32
N LYS A 117 28.71 -13.76 -1.15
CA LYS A 117 28.60 -14.72 -0.05
C LYS A 117 29.71 -15.76 -0.09
N GLU A 118 30.04 -16.29 -1.26
CA GLU A 118 31.14 -17.24 -1.41
C GLU A 118 32.50 -16.60 -1.09
N GLN A 119 32.75 -15.36 -1.56
CA GLN A 119 33.98 -14.64 -1.22
C GLN A 119 34.10 -14.37 0.29
N LEU A 120 33.00 -13.97 0.93
CA LEU A 120 32.97 -13.76 2.37
C LEU A 120 33.23 -15.07 3.13
N ALA A 121 32.53 -16.15 2.78
CA ALA A 121 32.73 -17.45 3.41
C ALA A 121 34.19 -17.93 3.28
N ARG A 122 34.80 -17.77 2.09
CA ARG A 122 36.20 -18.13 1.87
C ARG A 122 37.17 -17.26 2.69
N LEU A 123 36.86 -15.97 2.85
CA LEU A 123 37.67 -15.07 3.67
C LEU A 123 37.55 -15.41 5.15
N GLU A 124 36.33 -15.65 5.64
CA GLU A 124 36.04 -16.07 7.00
C GLU A 124 36.72 -17.39 7.33
N GLU A 125 36.65 -18.38 6.44
CA GLU A 125 37.31 -19.67 6.62
C GLU A 125 38.83 -19.50 6.71
N ARG A 126 39.44 -18.75 5.78
CA ARG A 126 40.89 -18.50 5.81
C ARG A 126 41.31 -17.75 7.07
N SER A 127 40.52 -16.76 7.48
CA SER A 127 40.76 -16.00 8.70
C SER A 127 40.69 -16.89 9.93
N ALA A 128 39.66 -17.74 10.05
CA ALA A 128 39.51 -18.69 11.15
C ALA A 128 40.67 -19.69 11.22
N GLN A 129 41.10 -20.23 10.07
CA GLN A 129 42.27 -21.11 9.99
C GLN A 129 43.54 -20.39 10.42
N PHE A 130 43.75 -19.15 9.96
CA PHE A 130 44.89 -18.34 10.37
C PHE A 130 44.89 -18.11 11.88
N TYR A 131 43.77 -17.62 12.46
CA TYR A 131 43.65 -17.40 13.90
C TYR A 131 43.91 -18.66 14.71
N LYS A 132 43.38 -19.82 14.27
CA LYS A 132 43.59 -21.10 14.94
C LYS A 132 45.08 -21.45 14.98
N VAL A 133 45.74 -21.50 13.82
CA VAL A 133 47.17 -21.86 13.74
C VAL A 133 48.03 -20.85 14.50
N THR A 134 47.77 -19.55 14.37
CA THR A 134 48.53 -18.52 15.09
C THR A 134 48.38 -18.67 16.60
N THR A 135 47.17 -18.94 17.10
CA THR A 135 46.93 -19.13 18.53
C THR A 135 47.60 -20.40 19.04
N GLU A 136 47.50 -21.51 18.30
CA GLU A 136 48.17 -22.78 18.65
C GLU A 136 49.70 -22.64 18.68
N GLN A 137 50.30 -21.99 17.66
CA GLN A 137 51.75 -21.76 17.62
C GLN A 137 52.21 -20.83 18.73
N TYR A 138 51.44 -19.78 19.03
CA TYR A 138 51.74 -18.87 20.13
C TYR A 138 51.72 -19.58 21.49
N GLN A 139 50.66 -20.36 21.76
CA GLN A 139 50.54 -21.14 22.99
C GLN A 139 51.68 -22.13 23.13
N LYS A 140 51.99 -22.88 22.06
CA LYS A 140 53.11 -23.81 22.05
C LYS A 140 54.44 -23.10 22.34
N ALA A 141 54.70 -21.95 21.71
CA ALA A 141 55.90 -21.17 21.98
C ALA A 141 55.94 -20.66 23.43
N ALA A 142 54.81 -20.22 23.97
CA ALA A 142 54.68 -19.79 25.36
C ALA A 142 54.96 -20.94 26.34
N ASP A 143 54.46 -22.15 26.06
CA ASP A 143 54.71 -23.35 26.87
C ASP A 143 56.16 -23.82 26.76
N GLU A 144 56.76 -23.81 25.57
CA GLU A 144 58.19 -24.11 25.37
C GLU A 144 59.08 -23.15 26.14
N VAL A 145 58.75 -21.86 26.16
CA VAL A 145 59.44 -20.87 26.99
C VAL A 145 59.17 -21.15 28.47
N SER A 146 57.93 -21.36 28.89
CA SER A 146 57.60 -21.62 30.30
C SER A 146 58.22 -22.91 30.85
N THR A 147 58.53 -23.90 30.00
CA THR A 147 59.20 -25.15 30.41
C THR A 147 60.72 -24.99 30.48
N ARG A 148 61.32 -24.23 29.55
CA ARG A 148 62.76 -23.94 29.56
C ARG A 148 63.17 -22.98 30.68
N PHE A 149 62.31 -22.01 30.99
CA PHE A 149 62.53 -21.07 32.06
C PHE A 149 61.86 -21.60 33.33
N LYS A 150 62.67 -22.07 34.29
CA LYS A 150 62.16 -22.32 35.64
C LYS A 150 61.50 -21.03 36.13
N ARG A 151 60.22 -21.11 36.50
CA ARG A 151 59.66 -20.11 37.42
C ARG A 151 60.54 -20.20 38.66
N TYR A 152 61.33 -19.16 38.91
CA TYR A 152 62.06 -19.07 40.16
C TYR A 152 61.01 -19.01 41.26
N GLU A 153 60.77 -20.14 41.92
CA GLU A 153 60.07 -20.14 43.19
C GLU A 153 61.00 -19.43 44.17
N CYS A 154 60.78 -18.13 44.33
CA CYS A 154 61.42 -17.35 45.39
C CYS A 154 60.87 -17.87 46.72
N HIS A 155 61.51 -18.88 47.28
CA HIS A 155 61.27 -19.27 48.66
C HIS A 155 61.86 -18.19 49.57
N PRO A 156 61.04 -17.48 50.36
CA PRO A 156 61.55 -16.46 51.26
C PRO A 156 62.45 -17.11 52.33
N ILE A 157 63.72 -16.72 52.33
CA ILE A 157 64.72 -17.24 53.25
C ILE A 157 64.41 -16.71 54.66
N CYS A 158 64.42 -17.60 55.65
CA CYS A 158 64.12 -17.29 57.05
C CYS A 158 62.71 -16.71 57.30
N ALA A 159 61.73 -16.99 56.43
CA ALA A 159 60.36 -16.45 56.52
C ALA A 159 59.73 -16.67 57.91
N ASP A 160 59.79 -17.89 58.44
CA ASP A 160 59.22 -18.20 59.75
C ASP A 160 59.88 -17.41 60.89
N LEU A 161 61.18 -17.14 60.80
CA LEU A 161 61.91 -16.33 61.77
C LEU A 161 61.58 -14.83 61.61
N GLN A 162 61.39 -14.39 60.37
CA GLN A 162 60.95 -13.04 60.04
C GLN A 162 59.54 -12.78 60.61
N ASP A 163 58.63 -13.73 60.52
CA ASP A 163 57.29 -13.60 61.10
C ASP A 163 57.34 -13.56 62.63
N LYS A 164 58.12 -14.45 63.25
CA LYS A 164 58.27 -14.51 64.72
C LYS A 164 58.91 -13.25 65.31
N ILE A 165 59.94 -12.69 64.67
CA ILE A 165 60.58 -11.46 65.16
C ILE A 165 59.66 -10.25 64.99
N LEU A 166 58.95 -10.15 63.87
CA LEU A 166 57.97 -9.08 63.65
C LEU A 166 56.81 -9.17 64.64
N GLN A 167 56.35 -10.38 64.94
CA GLN A 167 55.34 -10.62 65.97
C GLN A 167 55.83 -10.21 67.37
N CYS A 168 57.06 -10.56 67.72
CA CYS A 168 57.66 -10.18 69.01
C CYS A 168 57.76 -8.65 69.17
N TYR A 169 58.25 -7.93 68.16
CA TYR A 169 58.35 -6.47 68.24
C TYR A 169 56.99 -5.77 68.32
N ARG A 170 55.94 -6.34 67.72
CA ARG A 170 54.56 -5.83 67.88
C ARG A 170 54.05 -6.00 69.31
N GLN A 171 54.40 -7.10 69.97
CA GLN A 171 53.98 -7.41 71.34
C GLN A 171 54.81 -6.66 72.39
N HIS A 172 56.09 -6.39 72.11
CA HIS A 172 57.04 -5.77 73.03
C HIS A 172 57.62 -4.45 72.48
N ALA A 173 56.75 -3.53 72.05
CA ALA A 173 57.15 -2.31 71.36
C ALA A 173 58.04 -1.36 72.20
N GLN A 174 57.85 -1.33 73.53
CA GLN A 174 58.66 -0.51 74.45
C GLN A 174 59.85 -1.28 75.05
N GLU A 175 59.92 -2.60 74.83
CA GLU A 175 60.92 -3.50 75.41
C GLU A 175 61.57 -4.37 74.33
N THR A 176 62.02 -3.73 73.25
CA THR A 176 62.52 -4.40 72.04
C THR A 176 63.71 -5.32 72.29
N LEU A 177 64.48 -5.09 73.37
CA LEU A 177 65.59 -5.96 73.78
C LEU A 177 65.14 -7.36 74.23
N SER A 178 63.88 -7.56 74.61
CA SER A 178 63.31 -8.88 74.90
C SER A 178 63.30 -9.81 73.67
N CYS A 179 63.20 -9.22 72.47
CA CYS A 179 63.23 -9.93 71.19
C CYS A 179 64.66 -10.17 70.66
N SER A 180 65.70 -9.79 71.42
CA SER A 180 67.12 -9.87 70.99
C SER A 180 67.58 -11.28 70.63
N ALA A 181 67.05 -12.30 71.31
CA ALA A 181 67.34 -13.70 70.99
C ALA A 181 66.79 -14.11 69.61
N LEU A 182 65.54 -13.71 69.30
CA LEU A 182 64.90 -13.93 67.99
C LEU A 182 65.61 -13.13 66.90
N ALA A 183 66.00 -11.88 67.17
CA ALA A 183 66.78 -11.06 66.26
C ALA A 183 68.13 -11.69 65.91
N SER A 184 68.82 -12.21 66.92
CA SER A 184 70.10 -12.91 66.75
C SER A 184 69.93 -14.22 65.97
N GLN A 185 68.81 -14.92 66.11
CA GLN A 185 68.51 -16.13 65.35
C GLN A 185 68.18 -15.83 63.88
N TYR A 186 67.37 -14.80 63.62
CA TYR A 186 67.09 -14.32 62.27
C TYR A 186 68.37 -13.88 61.55
N LEU A 187 69.22 -13.08 62.22
CA LEU A 187 70.47 -12.61 61.64
C LEU A 187 71.45 -13.77 61.34
N ARG A 188 71.53 -14.77 62.22
CA ARG A 188 72.31 -15.99 61.95
C ARG A 188 71.79 -16.73 60.73
N CYS A 189 70.47 -16.89 60.60
CA CYS A 189 69.83 -17.53 59.45
C CYS A 189 70.13 -16.78 58.14
N VAL A 190 69.97 -15.45 58.11
CA VAL A 190 70.26 -14.61 56.94
C VAL A 190 71.73 -14.68 56.55
N ASN A 191 72.64 -14.59 57.52
CA ASN A 191 74.08 -14.63 57.25
C ASN A 191 74.52 -16.01 56.74
N HIS A 192 73.95 -17.08 57.29
CA HIS A 192 74.22 -18.43 56.80
C HIS A 192 73.76 -18.61 55.35
N ALA A 193 72.55 -18.15 55.02
CA ALA A 193 72.04 -18.21 53.67
C ALA A 193 72.87 -17.35 52.68
N LYS A 194 73.31 -16.16 53.10
CA LYS A 194 74.23 -15.32 52.32
C LYS A 194 75.54 -16.06 52.02
N GLN A 195 76.15 -16.69 53.04
CA GLN A 195 77.39 -17.47 52.86
C GLN A 195 77.19 -18.66 51.92
N GLN A 196 76.11 -19.43 52.07
CA GLN A 196 75.78 -20.55 51.18
C GLN A 196 75.56 -20.09 49.73
N SER A 197 74.91 -18.94 49.52
CA SER A 197 74.67 -18.39 48.17
C SER A 197 75.95 -17.98 47.43
N MET A 198 76.99 -17.55 48.16
CA MET A 198 78.28 -17.14 47.59
C MET A 198 79.15 -18.36 47.18
N LEU A 199 78.95 -19.51 47.82
CA LEU A 199 79.70 -20.74 47.54
C LEU A 199 79.10 -21.58 46.40
N GLY A 200 77.82 -21.38 46.05
CA GLY A 200 77.11 -22.18 45.04
C GLY A 200 77.07 -21.59 43.62
N ARG A 201 77.79 -20.49 43.34
CA ARG A 201 77.70 -19.73 42.07
C ARG A 201 78.92 -19.86 41.15
N GLY A 202 79.67 -20.96 41.28
CA GLY A 202 80.79 -21.32 40.41
C GLY A 202 80.52 -22.63 39.68
N GLY A 203 79.93 -22.55 38.49
CA GLY A 203 79.62 -23.66 37.59
C GLY A 203 79.05 -23.12 36.29
#